data_AF-A0A923TQV8-F1
#
_entry.id   AF-A0A923TQV8-F1
#
_cell.length_a   1.000
_cell.length_b   1.000
_cell.length_c   1.000
_cell.angle_alpha   90.00
_cell.angle_beta   90.00
_cell.angle_gamma   90.00
#
_symmetry.space_group_name_H-M   'P 1'
#
loop_
_entity.id
_entity.type
_entity.pdbx_description
1 polymer ?
#
loop_
_entity_poly.entity_id
_entity_poly.type
_entity_poly.pdbx_seq_one_letter_code
_entity_poly.pdbx_strand_id
1 'polypeptide(L)' 'MSHNTEPKTKGSGISHERVVTSNGLMIVLILLVLLAGGMIEIVPLFFQRSTTQPIEGVKPLTALQLVGRDIYTREGCY' A
#
# COMPACT_ATOMS: atom_id res chain seq x y z
N MET A 1 -12.74 -48.12 -3.69
CA MET A 1 -13.29 -47.83 -2.35
C MET A 1 -12.13 -47.48 -1.42
N SER A 2 -11.52 -46.30 -1.59
CA SER A 2 -10.48 -45.78 -0.68
C SER A 2 -10.79 -44.31 -0.43
N HIS A 3 -11.64 -44.07 0.57
CA HIS A 3 -11.89 -42.73 1.08
C HIS A 3 -10.71 -42.32 1.96
N ASN A 4 -9.93 -41.36 1.45
CA ASN A 4 -8.88 -40.68 2.18
C ASN A 4 -9.54 -39.64 3.10
N THR A 5 -9.55 -39.89 4.41
CA THR A 5 -10.08 -38.95 5.41
C THR A 5 -8.92 -38.22 6.07
N GLU A 6 -8.62 -37.02 5.58
CA GLU A 6 -7.79 -36.05 6.29
C GLU A 6 -8.56 -35.46 7.49
N PRO A 7 -7.97 -35.39 8.69
CA PRO A 7 -8.63 -34.84 9.86
C PRO A 7 -8.81 -33.31 9.73
N LYS A 8 -10.06 -32.87 9.54
CA LYS A 8 -10.46 -31.47 9.63
C LYS A 8 -10.34 -30.99 11.09
N THR A 9 -9.16 -30.47 11.44
CA THR A 9 -8.94 -29.76 12.71
C THR A 9 -9.85 -28.54 12.78
N LYS A 10 -10.87 -28.64 13.62
CA LYS A 10 -11.89 -27.62 13.89
C LYS A 10 -11.34 -26.65 14.94
N GLY A 11 -10.54 -25.69 14.50
CA GLY A 11 -10.20 -24.50 15.29
C GLY A 11 -11.31 -23.46 15.18
N SER A 12 -11.60 -22.75 16.28
CA SER A 12 -12.54 -21.62 16.35
C SER A 12 -12.00 -20.38 15.61
N GLY A 13 -11.68 -20.53 14.33
CA GLY A 13 -11.12 -19.53 13.44
C GLY A 13 -11.49 -19.86 12.01
N ILE A 14 -11.67 -18.82 11.20
CA ILE A 14 -12.19 -18.88 9.82
C ILE A 14 -11.57 -20.07 9.04
N SER A 15 -12.40 -21.01 8.59
CA SER A 15 -11.92 -22.17 7.83
C SER A 15 -11.38 -21.71 6.47
N HIS A 16 -10.13 -22.10 6.15
CA HIS A 16 -9.43 -21.71 4.92
C HIS A 16 -10.26 -21.97 3.65
N GLU A 17 -10.96 -23.10 3.61
CA GLU A 17 -11.84 -23.49 2.50
C GLU A 17 -12.98 -22.47 2.26
N ARG A 18 -13.50 -21.85 3.32
CA ARG A 18 -14.63 -20.90 3.25
C ARG A 18 -14.21 -19.52 2.76
N VAL A 19 -12.95 -19.13 2.99
CA VAL A 19 -12.37 -17.89 2.45
C VAL A 19 -12.22 -17.99 0.93
N VAL A 20 -11.81 -19.15 0.43
CA VAL A 20 -11.54 -19.36 -1.00
C VAL A 20 -12.84 -19.53 -1.80
N THR A 21 -13.84 -20.20 -1.24
CA THR A 21 -15.12 -20.40 -1.93
C THR A 21 -15.98 -19.13 -2.02
N SER A 22 -15.74 -18.13 -1.16
CA SER A 22 -16.50 -16.87 -1.15
C SER A 22 -15.71 -15.73 -1.79
N ASN A 23 -16.11 -15.35 -3.01
CA ASN A 23 -15.48 -14.24 -3.74
C ASN A 23 -15.49 -12.92 -2.94
N GLY A 24 -16.62 -12.61 -2.29
CA GLY A 24 -16.75 -11.38 -1.50
C GLY A 24 -15.86 -11.36 -0.25
N LEU A 25 -15.72 -12.50 0.44
CA LEU A 25 -14.94 -12.58 1.67
C LEU A 25 -13.43 -12.48 1.38
N MET A 26 -12.96 -13.06 0.28
CA MET A 26 -11.57 -12.92 -0.18
C MET A 26 -11.21 -11.46 -0.50
N ILE A 27 -12.07 -10.75 -1.24
CA ILE A 27 -11.82 -9.35 -1.63
C ILE A 27 -11.73 -8.45 -0.39
N VAL A 28 -12.63 -8.61 0.58
CA VAL A 28 -12.62 -7.80 1.81
C VAL A 28 -11.34 -8.02 2.63
N LEU A 29 -10.88 -9.27 2.76
CA LEU A 29 -9.65 -9.57 3.48
C LEU A 29 -8.42 -8.96 2.80
N ILE A 30 -8.34 -9.03 1.46
CA ILE A 30 -7.25 -8.43 0.70
C ILE A 30 -7.26 -6.90 0.88
N LEU A 31 -8.42 -6.25 0.74
CA LEU A 31 -8.53 -4.81 0.91
C LEU A 31 -8.11 -4.37 2.31
N LEU A 32 -8.52 -5.10 3.35
CA LEU A 32 -8.14 -4.80 4.73
C LEU A 32 -6.63 -4.87 4.94
N VAL A 33 -5.97 -5.88 4.37
CA VAL A 33 -4.51 -6.03 4.43
C VAL A 33 -3.80 -4.94 3.64
N LEU A 34 -4.25 -4.61 2.43
CA LEU A 34 -3.65 -3.54 1.61
C LEU A 34 -3.75 -2.17 2.29
N LEU A 35 -4.90 -1.86 2.87
CA LEU A 35 -5.11 -0.61 3.60
C LEU A 35 -4.24 -0.55 4.86
N ALA A 36 -4.12 -1.64 5.61
CA ALA A 36 -3.25 -1.70 6.78
C ALA A 36 -1.76 -1.56 6.42
N GLY A 37 -1.31 -2.23 5.35
CA GLY A 37 0.07 -2.13 4.86
C GLY A 37 0.41 -0.72 4.40
N GLY A 38 -0.41 -0.14 3.53
CA GLY A 38 -0.23 1.24 3.08
C GLY A 38 -0.27 2.25 4.22
N MET A 39 -1.14 2.05 5.22
CA MET A 39 -1.19 2.93 6.39
C MET A 39 0.10 2.88 7.21
N ILE A 40 0.61 1.68 7.49
CA ILE A 40 1.81 1.49 8.31
C ILE A 40 3.06 2.03 7.60
N GLU A 41 3.13 2.00 6.28
CA GLU A 41 4.27 2.54 5.52
C GLU A 41 4.19 4.06 5.34
N ILE A 42 3.03 4.57 4.91
CA ILE A 42 2.85 5.98 4.55
C ILE A 42 2.90 6.90 5.78
N VAL A 43 2.19 6.53 6.86
CA VAL A 43 2.06 7.37 8.05
C VAL A 43 3.40 7.73 8.69
N PRO A 44 4.29 6.78 9.05
CA PRO A 44 5.58 7.13 9.67
C PRO A 44 6.49 7.90 8.71
N LEU A 45 6.39 7.68 7.40
CA LEU A 45 7.16 8.43 6.41
C LEU A 45 6.80 9.92 6.40
N PHE A 46 5.53 10.25 6.65
CA PHE A 46 5.06 11.63 6.82
C PHE A 46 5.48 12.28 8.14
N PHE A 47 5.87 11.53 9.16
CA PHE A 47 6.35 12.10 10.44
C PHE A 47 7.87 12.12 10.54
N GLN A 48 8.58 11.58 9.55
CA GLN A 48 10.03 11.59 9.51
C GLN A 48 10.54 12.99 9.19
N ARG A 49 11.28 13.59 10.12
CA ARG A 49 11.87 14.94 10.01
C ARG A 49 12.81 15.14 8.81
N SER A 50 13.31 14.05 8.23
CA SER A 50 14.20 14.05 7.07
C SER A 50 13.48 14.28 5.74
N THR A 51 12.18 14.00 5.66
CA THR A 51 11.38 14.13 4.43
C THR A 51 10.41 15.32 4.49
N THR A 52 10.07 15.79 5.70
CA THR A 52 9.10 16.89 5.89
C THR A 52 9.73 18.28 6.04
N GLN A 53 11.00 18.36 6.42
CA GLN A 53 11.67 19.64 6.59
C GLN A 53 12.58 19.87 5.38
N PRO A 54 12.44 21.00 4.68
CA PRO A 54 13.40 21.36 3.65
C PRO A 54 14.77 21.54 4.32
N ILE A 55 15.83 21.15 3.61
CA ILE A 55 17.19 21.50 4.01
C ILE A 55 17.30 23.02 4.21
N GLU A 56 18.11 23.43 5.18
CA GLU A 56 18.28 24.84 5.51
C GLU A 56 18.73 25.62 4.27
N GLY A 57 17.93 26.61 3.87
CA GLY A 57 18.22 27.50 2.74
C GLY A 57 17.55 27.16 1.40
N VAL A 58 16.75 26.09 1.30
CA VAL A 58 15.93 25.86 0.08
C VAL A 58 14.81 26.89 -0.01
N LYS A 59 14.83 27.67 -1.09
CA LYS A 59 13.80 28.65 -1.42
C LYS A 59 12.77 28.03 -2.36
N PRO A 60 11.50 28.47 -2.30
CA PRO A 60 10.51 28.11 -3.31
C PRO A 60 11.00 28.49 -4.72
N LEU A 61 10.68 27.63 -5.70
CA LEU A 61 11.03 27.87 -7.10
C LEU A 61 10.42 29.18 -7.58
N THR A 62 11.22 29.97 -8.31
CA THR A 62 10.74 31.19 -8.96
C THR A 62 9.78 30.85 -10.10
N ALA A 63 8.93 31.81 -10.51
CA ALA A 63 7.93 31.59 -11.56
C ALA A 63 8.52 31.01 -12.85
N LEU A 64 9.72 31.48 -13.26
CA LEU A 64 10.40 30.97 -14.46
C LEU A 64 10.90 29.53 -14.29
N GLN A 65 11.46 29.19 -13.13
CA GLN A 65 11.93 27.83 -12.83
C GLN A 65 10.76 26.84 -12.69
N LEU A 66 9.60 27.30 -12.22
CA LEU A 66 8.40 26.49 -12.11
C LEU A 66 7.89 26.06 -13.50
N VAL A 67 7.89 26.98 -14.46
CA VAL A 67 7.57 26.69 -15.88
C VAL A 67 8.65 25.79 -16.49
N GLY A 68 9.93 26.03 -16.20
CA GLY A 68 11.03 25.15 -16.63
C GLY A 68 10.86 23.71 -16.16
N ARG A 69 10.38 23.50 -14.92
CA ARG A 69 10.06 22.17 -14.38
C ARG A 69 8.87 21.52 -15.10
N ASP A 70 7.83 22.29 -15.41
CA ASP A 70 6.67 21.77 -16.14
C ASP A 70 7.07 21.26 -17.54
N ILE A 71 7.90 22.02 -18.25
CA ILE A 71 8.49 21.60 -19.53
C ILE A 71 9.36 20.35 -19.33
N TYR A 72 10.21 20.30 -18.31
CA TYR A 72 11.06 19.14 -18.02
C TYR A 72 10.25 17.84 -17.81
N THR A 73 9.12 17.91 -17.09
CA THR A 73 8.21 16.76 -16.92
C THR A 73 7.48 16.42 -18.22
N ARG A 74 7.07 17.43 -19.00
CA ARG A 74 6.37 17.24 -20.28
C ARG A 74 7.23 16.58 -21.35
N GLU A 75 8.51 16.93 -21.40
CA GLU A 75 9.48 16.33 -22.31
C GLU A 75 10.02 14.99 -21.78
N GLY A 76 9.58 14.54 -20.60
CA GLY A 76 9.91 13.23 -20.04
C GLY A 76 11.37 13.10 -19.58
N CYS A 77 12.02 14.21 -19.21
CA CYS A 77 13.44 14.21 -18.87
C CYS A 77 13.75 13.70 -17.44
N TYR A 78 12.76 13.22 -16.69
CA TYR A 78 12.89 12.77 -15.30
C TYR A 78 13.29 11.29 -15.17
#